data_AF-A0A3M1L5A3-F1
#
_entry.id   AF-A0A3M1L5A3-F1
#
_cell.length_a   1.000
_cell.length_b   1.000
_cell.length_c   1.000
_cell.angle_alpha   90.00
_cell.angle_beta   90.00
_cell.angle_gamma   90.00
#
_symmetry.space_group_name_H-M   'P 1'
#
loop_
_entity.id
_entity.type
_entity.pdbx_description
1 polymer ?
#
loop_
_entity_poly.entity_id
_entity_poly.type
_entity_poly.pdbx_seq_one_letter_code
_entity_poly.pdbx_strand_id
1 'polypeptide(L)'
;IGKRFKWPSGMDDRAMLTNLLEPGEFTEPQRLDPPRQPWHINLDLLSGDMRGQAEALRDEIVGLLEEVRVAYYRPRAWLPALRLEMSRAVAENSARLATVIQALRFQCSAPGMLEPYPLYLADRMVKHLGRAVPTLRQVTSQRLAETYSGDVGDVFLNLHGYRTESGR
;
A
#
# COMPACT_ATOMS: atom_id res chain seq x y z
N ILE A 1 -16.65 0.47 -10.24
CA ILE A 1 -17.34 1.39 -11.18
C ILE A 1 -17.60 0.75 -12.54
N GLY A 2 -16.62 0.07 -13.15
CA GLY A 2 -16.77 -0.52 -14.49
C GLY A 2 -17.92 -1.52 -14.62
N LYS A 3 -18.22 -2.30 -13.58
CA LYS A 3 -19.42 -3.18 -13.55
C LYS A 3 -20.72 -2.39 -13.70
N ARG A 4 -20.86 -1.26 -13.01
CA ARG A 4 -22.05 -0.39 -13.08
C ARG A 4 -22.24 0.19 -14.47
N PHE A 5 -21.15 0.58 -15.14
CA PHE A 5 -21.15 1.11 -16.50
C PHE A 5 -21.01 0.03 -17.59
N LYS A 6 -21.03 -1.26 -17.23
CA LYS A 6 -20.90 -2.41 -18.14
C LYS A 6 -19.66 -2.33 -19.06
N TRP A 7 -18.53 -1.85 -18.52
CA TRP A 7 -17.26 -1.86 -19.25
C TRP A 7 -16.81 -3.30 -19.54
N PRO A 8 -16.10 -3.54 -20.66
CA PRO A 8 -15.59 -4.86 -21.02
C PRO A 8 -14.77 -5.49 -19.88
N SER A 9 -14.96 -6.80 -19.67
CA SER A 9 -14.20 -7.56 -18.68
C SER A 9 -12.72 -7.57 -19.04
N GLY A 10 -11.90 -6.85 -18.28
CA GLY A 10 -10.46 -6.67 -18.54
C GLY A 10 -10.02 -5.20 -18.57
N MET A 11 -10.97 -4.26 -18.60
CA MET A 11 -10.68 -2.84 -18.54
C MET A 11 -10.46 -2.38 -17.10
N ASP A 12 -9.31 -1.76 -16.81
CA ASP A 12 -9.00 -1.19 -15.49
C ASP A 12 -9.82 0.09 -15.26
N ASP A 13 -10.60 0.11 -14.18
CA ASP A 13 -11.41 1.26 -13.78
C ASP A 13 -10.56 2.53 -13.69
N ARG A 14 -9.32 2.40 -13.18
CA ARG A 14 -8.40 3.53 -13.06
C ARG A 14 -7.98 4.08 -14.42
N ALA A 15 -7.65 3.21 -15.36
CA ALA A 15 -7.24 3.63 -16.71
C ALA A 15 -8.38 4.34 -17.43
N MET A 16 -9.60 3.83 -17.33
CA MET A 16 -10.78 4.47 -17.93
C MET A 16 -11.06 5.84 -17.29
N LEU A 17 -11.10 5.90 -15.96
CA LEU A 17 -11.38 7.15 -15.24
C LEU A 17 -10.28 8.19 -15.40
N THR A 18 -9.04 7.77 -15.67
CA THR A 18 -7.96 8.69 -16.05
C THR A 18 -8.26 9.43 -17.35
N ASN A 19 -8.96 8.80 -18.29
CA ASN A 19 -9.32 9.42 -19.55
C ASN A 19 -10.66 10.18 -19.49
N LEU A 20 -11.56 9.77 -18.59
CA LEU A 20 -12.90 10.34 -18.49
C LEU A 20 -13.00 11.54 -17.54
N LEU A 21 -12.30 11.53 -16.41
CA LEU A 21 -12.37 12.61 -15.43
C LEU A 21 -11.52 13.79 -15.87
N GLU A 22 -12.01 15.01 -15.71
CA GLU A 22 -11.21 16.22 -15.84
C GLU A 22 -10.36 16.49 -14.57
N PRO A 23 -9.29 17.30 -14.66
CA PRO A 23 -8.48 17.65 -13.50
C PRO A 23 -9.31 18.34 -12.41
N GLY A 24 -9.31 17.76 -11.21
CA GLY A 24 -10.09 18.20 -10.06
C GLY A 24 -11.39 17.41 -9.85
N GLU A 25 -11.81 16.60 -10.82
CA GLU A 25 -13.03 15.80 -10.70
C GLU A 25 -12.80 14.51 -9.93
N PHE A 26 -13.84 14.07 -9.24
CA PHE A 26 -13.89 12.81 -8.52
C PHE A 26 -15.27 12.15 -8.68
N THR A 27 -15.28 10.83 -8.55
CA THR A 27 -16.52 10.05 -8.57
C THR A 27 -17.17 10.06 -7.19
N GLU A 28 -18.49 9.90 -7.16
CA GLU A 28 -19.21 9.61 -5.90
C GLU A 28 -18.63 8.36 -5.20
N PRO A 29 -18.44 8.39 -3.87
CA PRO A 29 -17.99 7.23 -3.12
C PRO A 29 -18.99 6.08 -3.20
N GLN A 30 -18.51 4.89 -3.57
CA GLN A 30 -19.32 3.66 -3.69
C GLN A 30 -18.81 2.62 -2.71
N ARG A 31 -19.63 1.64 -2.35
CA ARG A 31 -19.15 0.53 -1.51
C ARG A 31 -18.05 -0.24 -2.24
N LEU A 32 -17.06 -0.72 -1.49
CA LEU A 32 -16.06 -1.65 -2.01
C LEU A 32 -16.78 -2.92 -2.48
N ASP A 33 -16.47 -3.35 -3.72
CA ASP A 33 -16.97 -4.62 -4.23
C ASP A 33 -16.42 -5.76 -3.37
N PRO A 34 -17.27 -6.68 -2.86
CA PRO A 34 -16.78 -7.80 -2.09
C PRO A 34 -15.89 -8.71 -2.96
N PRO A 35 -14.83 -9.29 -2.39
CA PRO A 35 -14.02 -10.27 -3.09
C PRO A 35 -14.86 -11.50 -3.47
N ARG A 36 -14.43 -12.22 -4.52
CA ARG A 36 -15.11 -13.45 -4.98
C ARG A 36 -15.08 -14.58 -3.93
N GLN A 37 -14.11 -14.53 -3.03
CA GLN A 37 -13.96 -15.43 -1.89
C GLN A 37 -13.93 -14.59 -0.62
N PRO A 38 -14.37 -15.13 0.53
CA PRO A 38 -14.26 -14.43 1.82
C PRO A 38 -12.83 -13.95 2.09
N TRP A 39 -12.70 -12.87 2.85
CA TRP A 39 -11.40 -12.36 3.28
C TRP A 39 -10.63 -13.44 4.05
N HIS A 40 -9.46 -13.81 3.54
CA HIS A 40 -8.70 -14.93 4.07
C HIS A 40 -7.86 -14.50 5.28
N ILE A 41 -8.43 -14.61 6.49
CA ILE A 41 -7.72 -14.44 7.75
C ILE A 41 -7.53 -15.85 8.35
N ASN A 42 -6.29 -16.34 8.34
CA ASN A 42 -5.97 -17.68 8.83
C ASN A 42 -5.89 -17.67 10.37
N LEU A 43 -6.75 -18.44 11.03
CA LEU A 43 -6.79 -18.62 12.48
C LEU A 43 -6.43 -20.04 12.92
N ASP A 44 -5.99 -20.90 11.99
CA ASP A 44 -5.79 -22.33 12.22
C ASP A 44 -4.69 -22.60 13.24
N LEU A 45 -3.69 -21.73 13.31
CA LEU A 45 -2.57 -21.81 14.24
C LEU A 45 -2.92 -21.41 15.68
N LEU A 46 -4.11 -20.82 15.91
CA LEU A 46 -4.57 -20.41 17.24
C LEU A 46 -5.44 -21.51 17.88
N SER A 47 -5.31 -21.69 19.19
CA SER A 47 -6.04 -22.69 19.97
C SER A 47 -6.64 -22.10 21.26
N GLY A 48 -7.65 -22.78 21.82
CA GLY A 48 -8.31 -22.40 23.07
C GLY A 48 -8.96 -21.01 23.01
N ASP A 49 -8.91 -20.28 24.13
CA ASP A 49 -9.52 -18.96 24.28
C ASP A 49 -9.00 -17.92 23.29
N MET A 50 -7.75 -18.05 22.83
CA MET A 50 -7.16 -17.17 21.81
C MET A 50 -7.86 -17.31 20.45
N ARG A 51 -8.35 -18.50 20.10
CA ARG A 51 -9.11 -18.70 18.86
C ARG A 51 -10.45 -17.96 18.92
N GLY A 52 -11.18 -18.07 20.03
CA GLY A 52 -12.48 -17.39 20.18
C GLY A 52 -12.36 -15.86 20.10
N GLN A 53 -11.32 -15.29 20.74
CA GLN A 53 -11.03 -13.85 20.63
C GLN A 53 -10.65 -13.44 19.20
N ALA A 54 -9.84 -14.26 18.51
CA ALA A 54 -9.41 -13.96 17.15
C ALA A 54 -10.55 -14.12 16.13
N GLU A 55 -11.49 -15.03 16.35
CA GLU A 55 -12.70 -15.16 15.53
C GLU A 55 -13.61 -13.94 15.66
N ALA A 56 -13.85 -13.46 16.89
CA ALA A 56 -14.62 -12.24 17.12
C ALA A 56 -13.96 -11.03 16.43
N LEU A 57 -12.63 -10.91 16.54
CA LEU A 57 -11.88 -9.84 15.88
C LEU A 57 -11.90 -9.97 14.35
N ARG A 58 -11.82 -11.20 13.80
CA ARG A 58 -11.97 -11.45 12.37
C ARG A 58 -13.32 -10.94 11.88
N ASP A 59 -14.40 -11.28 12.57
CA ASP A 59 -15.75 -10.90 12.17
C ASP A 59 -15.95 -9.38 12.25
N GLU A 60 -15.36 -8.73 13.26
CA GLU A 60 -15.31 -7.27 13.35
C GLU A 60 -14.55 -6.65 12.17
N ILE A 61 -13.35 -7.16 11.84
CA ILE A 61 -12.54 -6.68 10.72
C ILE A 61 -13.30 -6.84 9.40
N VAL A 62 -13.91 -8.00 9.17
CA VAL A 62 -14.69 -8.27 7.95
C VAL A 62 -15.87 -7.31 7.85
N GLY A 63 -16.60 -7.09 8.95
CA GLY A 63 -17.68 -6.11 9.00
C GLY A 63 -17.20 -4.68 8.67
N LEU A 64 -16.06 -4.26 9.22
CA LEU A 64 -15.48 -2.95 8.93
C LEU A 64 -15.00 -2.82 7.48
N LEU A 65 -14.52 -3.89 6.86
CA LEU A 65 -14.12 -3.90 5.45
C LEU A 65 -15.32 -3.67 4.51
N GLU A 66 -16.51 -4.11 4.88
CA GLU A 66 -17.75 -3.83 4.14
C GLU A 66 -18.17 -2.35 4.21
N GLU A 67 -17.68 -1.62 5.21
CA GLU A 67 -17.91 -0.18 5.35
C GLU A 67 -16.98 0.67 4.48
N VAL A 68 -15.94 0.07 3.88
CA VAL A 68 -15.02 0.79 3.01
C VAL A 68 -15.77 1.35 1.80
N ARG A 69 -15.46 2.61 1.50
CA ARG A 69 -15.95 3.33 0.33
C ARG A 69 -14.80 3.61 -0.61
N VAL A 70 -15.05 3.39 -1.90
CA VAL A 70 -14.13 3.62 -3.00
C VAL A 70 -14.61 4.81 -3.82
N ALA A 71 -13.72 5.76 -4.03
CA ALA A 71 -13.90 6.87 -4.97
C ALA A 71 -12.68 6.96 -5.88
N TYR A 72 -12.83 7.59 -7.03
CA TYR A 72 -11.71 7.89 -7.93
C TYR A 72 -11.59 9.40 -8.04
N TYR A 73 -10.37 9.91 -7.98
CA TYR A 73 -10.08 11.34 -8.04
C TYR A 73 -8.96 11.59 -9.04
N ARG A 74 -9.12 12.54 -9.96
CA ARG A 74 -8.05 12.98 -10.86
C ARG A 74 -7.49 14.33 -10.38
N PRO A 75 -6.34 14.39 -9.67
CA PRO A 75 -5.90 15.63 -9.04
C PRO A 75 -5.39 16.70 -10.02
N ARG A 76 -4.73 16.27 -11.09
CA ARG A 76 -4.06 17.12 -12.08
C ARG A 76 -4.15 16.47 -13.46
N ALA A 77 -3.96 17.25 -14.52
CA ALA A 77 -4.00 16.75 -15.90
C ALA A 77 -2.93 15.69 -16.19
N TRP A 78 -1.74 15.85 -15.63
CA TRP A 78 -0.59 14.96 -15.81
C TRP A 78 -0.58 13.74 -14.88
N LEU A 79 -1.54 13.64 -13.94
CA LEU A 79 -1.61 12.54 -12.99
C LEU A 79 -2.73 11.57 -13.43
N PRO A 80 -2.50 10.24 -13.37
CA PRO A 80 -3.60 9.30 -13.49
C PRO A 80 -4.63 9.49 -12.38
N ALA A 81 -5.85 9.00 -12.62
CA ALA A 81 -6.86 8.92 -11.57
C ALA A 81 -6.34 8.07 -10.42
N LEU A 82 -6.56 8.54 -9.19
CA LEU A 82 -6.22 7.86 -7.97
C LEU A 82 -7.45 7.14 -7.45
N ARG A 83 -7.32 5.86 -7.13
CA ARG A 83 -8.34 5.12 -6.38
C ARG A 83 -8.16 5.42 -4.90
N LEU A 84 -9.19 5.99 -4.30
CA LEU A 84 -9.26 6.34 -2.90
C LEU A 84 -10.12 5.32 -2.17
N GLU A 85 -9.57 4.69 -1.15
CA GLU A 85 -10.30 3.79 -0.25
C GLU A 85 -10.32 4.42 1.13
N MET A 86 -11.51 4.61 1.66
CA MET A 86 -11.70 5.33 2.92
C MET A 86 -12.86 4.74 3.71
N SER A 87 -12.88 4.98 5.02
CA SER A 87 -14.00 4.57 5.85
C SER A 87 -15.27 5.32 5.45
N ARG A 88 -16.41 4.70 5.70
CA ARG A 88 -17.74 5.30 5.53
C ARG A 88 -17.84 6.69 6.14
N ALA A 89 -17.32 6.85 7.37
CA ALA A 89 -17.37 8.10 8.13
C ALA A 89 -16.66 9.27 7.42
N VAL A 90 -15.66 8.99 6.58
CA VAL A 90 -14.94 10.01 5.80
C VAL A 90 -15.64 10.23 4.45
N ALA A 91 -16.01 9.16 3.75
CA ALA A 91 -16.61 9.23 2.43
C ALA A 91 -18.00 9.86 2.41
N GLU A 92 -18.87 9.53 3.37
CA GLU A 92 -20.27 10.00 3.39
C GLU A 92 -20.41 11.39 4.06
N ASN A 93 -19.31 11.96 4.57
CA ASN A 93 -19.29 13.31 5.13
C ASN A 93 -18.57 14.27 4.18
N SER A 94 -19.33 15.19 3.58
CA SER A 94 -18.82 16.12 2.57
C SER A 94 -17.65 16.98 3.05
N ALA A 95 -17.66 17.45 4.31
CA ALA A 95 -16.57 18.26 4.86
C ALA A 95 -15.27 17.45 5.04
N ARG A 96 -15.39 16.21 5.53
CA ARG A 96 -14.25 15.30 5.66
C ARG A 96 -13.72 14.86 4.30
N LEU A 97 -14.60 14.52 3.37
CA LEU A 97 -14.22 14.17 2.00
C LEU A 97 -13.51 15.35 1.31
N ALA A 98 -14.05 16.56 1.42
CA ALA A 98 -13.43 17.77 0.86
C ALA A 98 -12.02 17.99 1.42
N THR A 99 -11.82 17.76 2.71
CA THR A 99 -10.50 17.84 3.36
C THR A 99 -9.51 16.85 2.75
N VAL A 100 -9.94 15.59 2.52
CA VAL A 100 -9.11 14.56 1.88
C VAL A 100 -8.75 14.94 0.44
N ILE A 101 -9.72 15.37 -0.35
CA ILE A 101 -9.50 15.78 -1.76
C ILE A 101 -8.55 16.98 -1.82
N GLN A 102 -8.73 17.97 -0.95
CA GLN A 102 -7.84 19.12 -0.86
C GLN A 102 -6.41 18.73 -0.48
N ALA A 103 -6.25 17.86 0.53
CA ALA A 103 -4.94 17.36 0.93
C ALA A 103 -4.25 16.62 -0.21
N LEU A 104 -4.96 15.71 -0.90
CA LEU A 104 -4.41 14.99 -2.05
C LEU A 104 -3.99 15.94 -3.18
N ARG A 105 -4.82 16.95 -3.48
CA ARG A 105 -4.48 17.96 -4.48
C ARG A 105 -3.18 18.69 -4.13
N PHE A 106 -3.00 19.04 -2.86
CA PHE A 106 -1.80 19.72 -2.37
C PHE A 106 -0.57 18.81 -2.42
N GLN A 107 -0.71 17.53 -2.08
CA GLN A 107 0.40 16.56 -2.13
C GLN A 107 0.78 16.15 -3.57
N CYS A 108 -0.08 16.40 -4.56
CA CYS A 108 0.18 16.17 -5.99
C CYS A 108 0.56 17.48 -6.73
N SER A 109 1.47 18.28 -6.14
CA SER A 109 1.83 19.60 -6.69
C SER A 109 2.99 19.59 -7.69
N ALA A 110 3.87 18.59 -7.65
CA ALA A 110 5.07 18.55 -8.50
C ALA A 110 4.78 17.83 -9.84
N PRO A 111 5.05 18.47 -10.99
CA PRO A 111 5.08 17.80 -12.28
C PRO A 111 6.13 16.67 -12.29
N GLY A 112 5.78 15.51 -12.85
CA GLY A 112 6.67 14.33 -12.90
C GLY A 112 6.53 13.36 -11.71
N MET A 113 5.75 13.73 -10.69
CA MET A 113 5.35 12.81 -9.63
C MET A 113 3.99 12.21 -9.99
N LEU A 114 3.91 10.87 -10.08
CA LEU A 114 2.68 10.16 -10.47
C LEU A 114 1.85 9.69 -9.28
N GLU A 115 2.20 10.12 -8.08
CA GLU A 115 1.56 9.77 -6.81
C GLU A 115 1.69 10.91 -5.80
N PRO A 116 0.93 10.92 -4.70
CA PRO A 116 1.09 11.89 -3.61
C PRO A 116 2.51 11.89 -3.02
N TYR A 117 3.04 13.08 -2.71
CA TYR A 117 4.42 13.26 -2.24
C TYR A 117 4.89 12.33 -1.09
N PRO A 118 4.11 12.09 -0.03
CA PRO A 118 4.54 11.19 1.04
C PRO A 118 4.73 9.74 0.56
N LEU A 119 3.89 9.27 -0.36
CA LEU A 119 4.00 7.93 -0.93
C LEU A 119 5.22 7.82 -1.85
N TYR A 120 5.42 8.85 -2.69
CA TYR A 120 6.61 8.95 -3.53
C TYR A 120 7.90 8.89 -2.71
N LEU A 121 7.97 9.66 -1.61
CA LEU A 121 9.15 9.68 -0.77
C LEU A 121 9.40 8.31 -0.11
N ALA A 122 8.35 7.66 0.41
CA ALA A 122 8.46 6.34 1.01
C ALA A 122 9.00 5.29 0.03
N ASP A 123 8.46 5.25 -1.20
CA ASP A 123 8.91 4.36 -2.25
C ASP A 123 10.38 4.61 -2.62
N ARG A 124 10.77 5.87 -2.82
CA ARG A 124 12.16 6.26 -3.09
C ARG A 124 13.09 5.83 -1.97
N MET A 125 12.73 6.09 -0.71
CA MET A 125 13.55 5.73 0.45
C MET A 125 13.82 4.23 0.51
N VAL A 126 12.79 3.39 0.36
CA VAL A 126 12.95 1.93 0.41
C VAL A 126 13.80 1.43 -0.75
N LYS A 127 13.62 1.97 -1.96
CA LYS A 127 14.46 1.62 -3.13
C LYS A 127 15.92 2.02 -2.95
N HIS A 128 16.19 3.17 -2.33
CA HIS A 128 17.55 3.59 -1.99
C HIS A 128 18.16 2.74 -0.88
N LEU A 129 17.39 2.40 0.16
CA LEU A 129 17.85 1.54 1.24
C LEU A 129 18.24 0.17 0.70
N GLY A 130 17.42 -0.45 -0.15
CA GLY A 130 17.72 -1.74 -0.76
C GLY A 130 19.04 -1.77 -1.52
N ARG A 131 19.40 -0.67 -2.22
CA ARG A 131 20.71 -0.52 -2.88
C ARG A 131 21.87 -0.34 -1.91
N ALA A 132 21.62 0.22 -0.73
CA ALA A 132 22.64 0.47 0.28
C ALA A 132 22.92 -0.74 1.19
N VAL A 133 21.97 -1.68 1.33
CA VAL A 133 22.13 -2.87 2.19
C VAL A 133 23.43 -3.64 1.91
N PRO A 134 23.83 -3.94 0.66
CA PRO A 134 25.07 -4.67 0.40
C PRO A 134 26.31 -3.91 0.87
N THR A 135 26.37 -2.59 0.64
CA THR A 135 27.47 -1.74 1.08
C THR A 135 27.53 -1.62 2.60
N LEU A 136 26.38 -1.45 3.26
CA LEU A 136 26.30 -1.44 4.72
C LEU A 136 26.80 -2.77 5.30
N ARG A 137 26.34 -3.90 4.74
CA ARG A 137 26.81 -5.23 5.14
C ARG A 137 28.33 -5.34 4.99
N GLN A 138 28.89 -4.91 3.85
CA GLN A 138 30.33 -4.95 3.61
C GLN A 138 31.11 -4.13 4.63
N VAL A 139 30.73 -2.87 4.85
CA VAL A 139 31.42 -1.98 5.82
C VAL A 139 31.31 -2.53 7.24
N THR A 140 30.14 -3.04 7.62
CA THR A 140 29.94 -3.69 8.93
C THR A 140 30.79 -4.95 9.07
N SER A 141 30.86 -5.80 8.04
CA SER A 141 31.72 -7.00 8.03
C SER A 141 33.20 -6.64 8.16
N GLN A 142 33.68 -5.62 7.43
CA GLN A 142 35.06 -5.15 7.51
C GLN A 142 35.39 -4.65 8.92
N ARG A 143 34.54 -3.78 9.47
CA ARG A 143 34.74 -3.23 10.81
C ARG A 143 34.73 -4.30 11.90
N LEU A 144 33.85 -5.29 11.78
CA LEU A 144 33.80 -6.41 12.71
C LEU A 144 35.02 -7.32 12.55
N ALA A 145 35.47 -7.61 11.33
CA ALA A 145 36.70 -8.37 11.11
C ALA A 145 37.94 -7.69 11.74
N GLU A 146 38.00 -6.36 11.77
CA GLU A 146 39.09 -5.59 12.39
C GLU A 146 39.02 -5.53 13.92
N THR A 147 37.82 -5.60 14.50
CA THR A 147 37.59 -5.37 15.95
C THR A 147 37.27 -6.65 16.72
N TYR A 148 36.92 -7.74 16.03
CA TYR A 148 36.57 -9.01 16.63
C TYR A 148 37.82 -9.80 17.01
N SER A 149 37.88 -10.23 18.27
CA SER A 149 39.01 -10.99 18.83
C SER A 149 38.91 -12.51 18.61
N GLY A 150 37.81 -13.00 18.05
CA GLY A 150 37.58 -14.41 17.74
C GLY A 150 37.91 -14.78 16.30
N ASP A 151 37.36 -15.89 15.79
CA ASP A 151 37.55 -16.30 14.39
C ASP A 151 36.81 -15.35 13.44
N VAL A 152 37.55 -14.79 12.47
CA VAL A 152 36.99 -13.93 11.42
C VAL A 152 35.98 -14.69 10.54
N GLY A 153 36.12 -16.01 10.42
CA GLY A 153 35.15 -16.87 9.74
C GLY A 153 33.74 -16.78 10.35
N ASP A 154 33.64 -16.61 11.67
CA ASP A 154 32.36 -16.45 12.36
C ASP A 154 31.67 -15.14 12.00
N VAL A 155 32.44 -14.07 11.78
CA VAL A 155 31.91 -12.77 11.35
C VAL A 155 31.24 -12.90 9.98
N PHE A 156 31.88 -13.64 9.05
CA PHE A 156 31.32 -13.88 7.73
C PHE A 156 30.04 -14.71 7.77
N LEU A 157 30.02 -15.80 8.55
CA LEU A 157 28.87 -16.70 8.67
C LEU A 157 27.67 -16.03 9.37
N ASN A 158 27.92 -15.25 10.42
CA ASN A 158 26.86 -14.58 11.19
C ASN A 158 26.23 -13.38 10.45
N LEU A 159 26.97 -12.74 9.53
CA LEU A 159 26.46 -11.61 8.73
C LEU A 159 25.92 -12.03 7.36
N HIS A 160 26.07 -13.30 6.98
CA HIS A 160 25.44 -13.82 5.78
C HIS A 160 23.97 -14.15 6.04
N GLY A 161 23.07 -13.59 5.23
CA GLY A 161 21.68 -13.99 5.24
C GLY A 161 21.53 -15.44 4.73
N TYR A 162 20.63 -16.20 5.33
CA TYR A 162 20.28 -17.58 4.91
C TYR A 162 19.68 -17.66 3.50
N ARG A 163 19.22 -16.53 2.94
CA ARG A 163 18.63 -16.48 1.59
C ARG A 163 19.72 -16.38 0.53
N THR A 164 19.70 -17.31 -0.41
CA THR A 164 20.33 -17.13 -1.72
C THR A 164 19.66 -15.93 -2.40
N GLU A 165 20.43 -14.90 -2.77
CA GLU A 165 19.95 -13.82 -3.62
C GLU A 165 19.75 -14.33 -5.06
N SER A 166 18.77 -15.22 -5.27
CA SER A 166 18.31 -15.58 -6.61
C SER A 166 17.12 -14.69 -6.99
N GLY A 167 17.42 -13.63 -7.72
CA GLY A 167 16.40 -12.72 -8.26
C GLY A 167 17.02 -11.80 -9.29
N ARG A 168 17.40 -12.36 -10.44
CA ARG A 168 17.56 -11.61 -11.69
C ARG A 168 16.24 -11.64 -12.45
#